data_AF-A0A1G8JSE2-F1
#
_entry.id   AF-A0A1G8JSE2-F1
#
_cell.length_a   1.000
_cell.length_b   1.000
_cell.length_c   1.000
_cell.angle_alpha   90.00
_cell.angle_beta   90.00
_cell.angle_gamma   90.00
#
_symmetry.space_group_name_H-M   'P 1'
#
loop_
_entity.id
_entity.type
_entity.pdbx_description
1 polymer ?
#
loop_
_entity_poly.entity_id
_entity_poly.type
_entity_poly.pdbx_seq_one_letter_code
_entity_poly.pdbx_strand_id
1 'polypeptide(L)'
;MRMTDRPSNEEGALAPWFAAGREAAPLPSGEFMARMEALALESQPAPRAAPAAPARQSRGPGRLLARLRAMGGWPALAGLTAACAMGLWIGAAAPEAAVDWVATATQEQGLSGLDPASGFDYAMLGL
;
A
#
# COMPACT_ATOMS: atom_id res chain seq x y z
N MET A 1 9.12 -3.81 -8.33
CA MET A 1 9.38 -5.24 -8.09
C MET A 1 10.38 -5.30 -6.94
N ARG A 2 9.89 -5.34 -5.70
CA ARG A 2 10.76 -5.50 -4.53
C ARG A 2 11.20 -6.96 -4.55
N MET A 3 12.42 -7.21 -5.00
CA MET A 3 13.07 -8.49 -4.76
C MET A 3 13.24 -8.56 -3.24
N THR A 4 12.57 -9.50 -2.58
CA THR A 4 12.76 -9.82 -1.17
C THR A 4 14.10 -10.53 -1.01
N ASP A 5 15.19 -9.87 -1.39
CA ASP A 5 16.52 -10.29 -1.01
C ASP A 5 16.75 -9.68 0.38
N ARG A 6 16.33 -10.43 1.40
CA ARG A 6 16.70 -10.11 2.77
C ARG A 6 18.18 -10.42 2.90
N PRO A 7 19.00 -9.53 3.47
CA PRO A 7 20.42 -9.79 3.60
C PRO A 7 20.60 -11.12 4.35
N SER A 8 21.53 -11.93 3.84
CA SER A 8 21.85 -13.30 4.27
C SER A 8 22.33 -13.41 5.73
N ASN A 9 22.39 -12.26 6.42
CA ASN A 9 22.76 -12.12 7.81
C ASN A 9 21.61 -12.47 8.77
N GLU A 10 20.34 -12.44 8.35
CA GLU A 10 19.22 -12.95 9.14
C GLU A 10 19.13 -14.49 9.09
N GLU A 11 19.56 -15.15 8.00
CA GLU A 11 19.68 -16.62 7.96
C GLU A 11 20.83 -17.19 8.80
N GLY A 12 21.60 -16.36 9.52
CA GLY A 12 22.92 -16.68 10.09
C GLY A 12 23.06 -18.07 10.75
N ALA A 13 22.08 -18.50 11.54
CA ALA A 13 22.11 -19.82 12.19
C ALA A 13 21.66 -20.99 11.29
N LEU A 14 20.82 -20.73 10.27
CA LEU A 14 20.26 -21.72 9.36
C LEU A 14 21.06 -21.86 8.06
N ALA A 15 21.92 -20.88 7.74
CA ALA A 15 22.74 -20.87 6.54
C ALA A 15 23.58 -22.15 6.33
N PRO A 16 24.22 -22.75 7.37
CA PRO A 16 24.94 -24.01 7.21
C PRO A 16 24.03 -25.19 6.81
N TRP A 17 22.78 -25.21 7.31
CA TRP A 17 21.80 -26.25 7.00
C TRP A 17 21.31 -26.14 5.55
N PHE A 18 21.09 -24.92 5.05
CA PHE A 18 20.76 -24.71 3.65
C PHE A 18 21.93 -25.03 2.71
N ALA A 19 23.17 -24.76 3.13
CA ALA A 19 24.36 -25.16 2.37
C ALA A 19 24.45 -26.69 2.25
N ALA A 20 24.32 -27.41 3.37
CA ALA A 20 24.30 -28.87 3.39
C ALA A 20 23.16 -29.45 2.53
N GLY A 21 21.96 -28.84 2.57
CA GLY A 21 20.82 -29.25 1.75
C GLY A 21 21.05 -29.08 0.25
N ARG A 22 21.80 -28.06 -0.18
CA ARG A 22 22.16 -27.86 -1.60
C ARG A 22 23.21 -28.86 -2.07
N GLU A 23 24.19 -29.18 -1.22
CA GLU A 23 25.23 -30.18 -1.54
C GLU A 23 24.65 -31.60 -1.64
N ALA A 24 23.67 -31.92 -0.79
CA ALA A 24 23.00 -33.22 -0.77
C ALA A 24 21.81 -33.33 -1.75
N ALA A 25 21.54 -32.30 -2.54
CA ALA A 25 20.39 -32.28 -3.44
C ALA A 25 20.59 -33.33 -4.57
N PRO A 26 19.65 -34.28 -4.75
CA PRO A 26 19.74 -35.23 -5.85
C PRO A 26 19.58 -34.52 -7.18
N LEU A 27 20.41 -34.89 -8.16
CA LEU A 27 20.25 -34.39 -9.53
C LEU A 27 18.92 -34.88 -10.11
N PRO A 28 18.12 -34.01 -10.75
CA PRO A 28 16.92 -34.44 -11.45
C PRO A 28 17.28 -35.40 -12.59
N SER A 29 16.38 -36.35 -12.89
CA SER A 29 16.58 -37.27 -14.00
C SER A 29 16.47 -36.54 -15.35
N GLY A 30 17.19 -37.04 -16.37
CA GLY A 30 17.13 -36.48 -17.72
C GLY A 30 15.71 -36.47 -18.31
N GLU A 31 14.95 -37.53 -18.07
CA GLU A 31 13.53 -37.61 -18.46
C GLU A 31 12.67 -36.52 -17.83
N PHE A 32 12.90 -36.21 -16.55
CA PHE A 32 12.20 -35.12 -15.88
C PHE A 32 12.55 -33.77 -16.52
N MET A 33 13.83 -33.53 -16.80
CA MET A 33 14.29 -32.31 -17.46
C MET A 33 13.69 -32.15 -18.85
N ALA A 34 13.66 -33.21 -19.66
CA ALA A 34 13.04 -33.19 -20.99
C ALA A 34 11.55 -32.84 -20.95
N ARG A 35 10.80 -33.39 -19.99
CA ARG A 35 9.37 -33.06 -19.80
C ARG A 35 9.17 -31.61 -19.34
N MET A 36 10.02 -31.13 -18.45
CA MET A 36 9.98 -29.74 -17.97
C MET A 36 10.25 -28.75 -19.12
N GLU A 37 11.23 -29.03 -19.98
CA GLU A 37 11.54 -28.21 -21.15
C GLU A 37 10.40 -28.16 -22.16
N ALA A 38 9.77 -29.30 -22.44
CA ALA A 38 8.59 -29.35 -23.31
C ALA A 38 7.44 -28.49 -22.76
N LEU A 39 7.16 -28.60 -21.45
CA LEU A 39 6.13 -27.80 -20.79
C LEU A 39 6.49 -26.30 -20.81
N ALA A 40 7.76 -25.96 -20.62
CA ALA A 40 8.21 -24.58 -20.67
C ALA A 40 7.96 -23.98 -22.06
N LEU A 41 8.27 -24.72 -23.13
CA LEU A 41 7.99 -24.31 -24.51
C LEU A 41 6.49 -24.09 -24.77
N GLU A 42 5.64 -24.99 -24.29
CA GLU A 42 4.18 -24.86 -24.42
C GLU A 42 3.64 -23.64 -23.65
N SER A 43 4.26 -23.29 -22.53
CA SER A 43 3.85 -22.15 -21.70
C SER A 43 4.37 -20.80 -22.21
N GLN A 44 5.31 -20.78 -23.16
CA GLN A 44 5.84 -19.52 -23.67
C GLN A 44 4.74 -18.76 -24.41
N PRO A 45 4.47 -17.49 -24.04
CA PRO A 45 3.51 -16.69 -24.76
C PRO A 45 3.99 -16.52 -26.20
N ALA A 46 3.09 -16.70 -27.16
CA ALA A 46 3.39 -16.44 -28.56
C ALA A 46 4.00 -15.03 -28.70
N PRO A 47 5.04 -14.83 -29.55
CA PRO A 47 5.63 -13.53 -29.78
C PRO A 47 4.53 -12.55 -30.17
N ARG A 48 4.14 -11.68 -29.24
CA ARG A 48 3.18 -10.64 -29.53
C ARG A 48 3.94 -9.60 -30.35
N ALA A 49 3.54 -9.43 -31.61
CA ALA A 49 4.05 -8.34 -32.43
C ALA A 49 4.06 -7.06 -31.60
N ALA A 50 5.22 -6.41 -31.52
CA ALA A 50 5.35 -5.17 -30.77
C ALA A 50 4.24 -4.22 -31.24
N PRO A 51 3.40 -3.70 -30.33
CA PRO A 51 2.39 -2.73 -30.74
C PRO A 51 3.13 -1.58 -31.42
N ALA A 52 2.66 -1.20 -32.62
CA ALA A 52 3.20 -0.05 -33.33
C ALA A 52 3.31 1.12 -32.34
N ALA A 53 4.48 1.77 -32.32
CA ALA A 53 4.76 2.86 -31.39
C ALA A 53 3.57 3.82 -31.39
N PRO A 54 2.96 4.13 -30.23
CA PRO A 54 1.77 4.97 -30.21
C PRO A 54 2.15 6.31 -30.83
N ALA A 55 1.50 6.65 -31.95
CA ALA A 55 1.59 7.97 -32.54
C ALA A 55 1.38 8.98 -31.42
N ARG A 56 2.35 9.88 -31.22
CA ARG A 56 2.46 10.81 -30.09
C ARG A 56 1.09 11.45 -29.83
N GLN A 57 0.34 10.88 -28.89
CA GLN A 57 -1.02 11.34 -28.63
C GLN A 57 -0.92 12.76 -28.09
N SER A 58 -1.61 13.66 -28.78
CA SER A 58 -1.81 15.05 -28.41
C SER A 58 -1.99 15.18 -26.90
N ARG A 59 -1.34 16.18 -26.30
CA ARG A 59 -1.41 16.52 -24.86
C ARG A 59 -2.79 17.09 -24.49
N GLY A 60 -3.86 16.41 -24.88
CA GLY A 60 -5.23 16.73 -24.53
C GLY A 60 -5.64 16.19 -23.15
N PRO A 61 -6.89 16.45 -22.72
CA PRO A 61 -7.43 16.02 -21.42
C PRO A 61 -7.40 14.50 -21.18
N GLY A 62 -7.08 13.71 -22.21
CA GLY A 62 -6.86 12.28 -22.13
C GLY A 62 -5.75 11.84 -21.17
N ARG A 63 -4.82 12.71 -20.72
CA ARG A 63 -3.78 12.30 -19.76
C ARG A 63 -4.35 11.95 -18.38
N LEU A 64 -5.36 12.68 -17.91
CA LEU A 64 -6.02 12.36 -16.64
C LEU A 64 -6.82 11.07 -16.77
N LEU A 65 -7.56 10.92 -17.87
CA LEU A 65 -8.31 9.71 -18.19
C LEU A 65 -7.41 8.47 -18.37
N ALA A 66 -6.22 8.66 -18.95
CA ALA A 66 -5.21 7.60 -19.09
C ALA A 66 -4.64 7.19 -17.73
N ARG A 67 -4.41 8.13 -16.81
CA ARG A 67 -4.00 7.83 -15.42
C ARG A 67 -5.07 7.05 -14.67
N LEU A 68 -6.34 7.44 -14.79
CA LEU A 68 -7.46 6.72 -14.17
C LEU A 68 -7.63 5.30 -14.74
N ARG A 69 -7.40 5.12 -16.04
CA ARG A 69 -7.35 3.78 -16.66
C ARG A 69 -6.18 2.93 -16.15
N ALA A 70 -5.00 3.52 -15.96
CA ALA A 70 -3.85 2.83 -15.39
C ALA A 70 -4.06 2.42 -13.91
N MET A 71 -4.91 3.13 -13.17
CA MET A 71 -5.20 2.86 -11.75
C MET A 71 -6.29 1.79 -11.52
N GLY A 72 -6.81 1.17 -12.58
CA GLY A 72 -7.85 0.14 -12.49
C GLY A 72 -9.17 0.49 -13.20
N GLY A 73 -9.29 1.67 -13.81
CA GLY A 73 -10.46 2.05 -14.61
C GLY A 73 -11.68 2.38 -13.75
N TRP A 74 -12.85 1.85 -14.11
CA TRP A 74 -14.14 2.13 -13.46
C TRP A 74 -14.17 1.87 -11.93
N PRO A 75 -13.59 0.77 -11.39
CA PRO A 75 -13.56 0.56 -9.94
C PRO A 75 -12.73 1.61 -9.18
N ALA A 76 -11.65 2.14 -9.78
CA ALA A 76 -10.87 3.21 -9.14
C ALA A 76 -11.68 4.52 -9.04
N LEU A 77 -12.49 4.81 -10.08
CA LEU A 77 -13.39 5.96 -10.06
C LEU A 77 -14.50 5.80 -9.01
N ALA A 78 -15.07 4.60 -8.90
CA ALA A 78 -16.09 4.29 -7.88
C ALA A 78 -15.53 4.41 -6.45
N GLY A 79 -14.30 3.97 -6.22
CA GLY A 79 -13.62 4.16 -4.94
C GLY A 79 -13.37 5.63 -4.62
N LEU A 80 -12.96 6.43 -5.61
CA LEU A 80 -12.73 7.87 -5.45
C LEU A 80 -14.03 8.62 -5.13
N THR A 81 -15.13 8.34 -5.83
CA THR A 81 -16.43 8.94 -5.52
C THR A 81 -16.94 8.53 -4.15
N ALA A 82 -16.78 7.26 -3.75
CA ALA A 82 -17.13 6.80 -2.40
C ALA A 82 -16.29 7.51 -1.32
N ALA A 83 -14.99 7.70 -1.55
CA ALA A 83 -14.12 8.45 -0.64
C ALA A 83 -14.53 9.92 -0.52
N CYS A 84 -14.89 10.58 -1.63
CA CYS A 84 -15.43 11.94 -1.59
C CYS A 84 -16.78 12.01 -0.87
N ALA A 85 -17.69 11.06 -1.08
CA ALA A 85 -18.97 10.99 -0.38
C ALA A 85 -18.79 10.78 1.13
N MET A 86 -17.87 9.90 1.53
CA MET A 86 -17.51 9.71 2.94
C MET A 86 -16.87 10.95 3.55
N GLY A 87 -15.97 11.64 2.82
CA GLY A 87 -15.40 12.91 3.26
C GLY A 87 -16.47 13.98 3.45
N LEU A 88 -17.46 14.05 2.55
CA LEU A 88 -18.58 14.96 2.67
C LEU A 88 -19.51 14.57 3.83
N TRP A 89 -19.77 13.28 4.05
CA TRP A 89 -20.56 12.80 5.18
C TRP A 89 -19.91 13.18 6.52
N ILE A 90 -18.60 12.94 6.65
CA ILE A 90 -17.83 13.28 7.85
C ILE A 90 -17.74 14.80 8.03
N GLY A 91 -17.56 15.56 6.94
CA GLY A 91 -17.42 17.03 7.00
C GLY A 91 -18.73 17.79 7.15
N ALA A 92 -19.84 17.27 6.60
CA ALA A 92 -21.17 17.85 6.74
C ALA A 92 -21.83 17.53 8.09
N ALA A 93 -21.36 16.49 8.78
CA ALA A 93 -21.54 16.35 10.22
C ALA A 93 -20.65 17.36 10.98
N ALA A 94 -20.69 18.64 10.57
CA ALA A 94 -20.21 19.73 11.39
C ALA A 94 -21.19 19.88 12.57
N PRO A 95 -20.71 19.98 13.79
CA PRO A 95 -21.19 19.05 14.78
C PRO A 95 -21.91 19.83 15.86
N GLU A 96 -23.21 20.12 15.73
CA GLU A 96 -23.96 20.68 16.88
C GLU A 96 -23.62 19.89 18.16
N ALA A 97 -23.57 18.55 18.06
CA ALA A 97 -23.17 17.65 19.14
C ALA A 97 -21.70 17.75 19.58
N ALA A 98 -20.74 18.06 18.69
CA ALA A 98 -19.34 18.25 19.12
C ALA A 98 -19.04 19.69 19.54
N VAL A 99 -19.79 20.69 19.07
CA VAL A 99 -19.74 22.05 19.61
C VAL A 99 -20.37 22.07 21.01
N ASP A 100 -21.49 21.36 21.22
CA ASP A 100 -22.08 21.17 22.55
C ASP A 100 -21.20 20.33 23.47
N TRP A 101 -20.55 19.28 22.97
CA TRP A 101 -19.59 18.51 23.75
C TRP A 101 -18.35 19.34 24.13
N VAL A 102 -17.80 20.13 23.20
CA VAL A 102 -16.70 21.07 23.50
C VAL A 102 -17.17 22.14 24.48
N ALA A 103 -18.36 22.72 24.28
CA ALA A 103 -18.92 23.74 25.16
C ALA A 103 -19.15 23.21 26.59
N THR A 104 -19.73 22.01 26.73
CA THR A 104 -19.91 21.34 28.03
C THR A 104 -18.58 20.94 28.67
N ALA A 105 -17.62 20.43 27.89
CA ALA A 105 -16.27 20.15 28.37
C ALA A 105 -15.55 21.42 28.87
N THR A 106 -15.73 22.56 28.20
CA THR A 106 -15.17 23.86 28.63
C THR A 106 -15.91 24.51 29.79
N GLN A 107 -17.14 24.05 30.10
CA GLN A 107 -17.95 24.58 31.20
C GLN A 107 -17.71 23.82 32.51
N GLU A 108 -17.40 22.52 32.42
CA GLU A 108 -17.03 21.66 33.56
C GLU A 108 -15.55 21.82 33.95
N GLN A 109 -14.67 22.10 32.98
CA GLN A 109 -13.25 22.33 33.20
C GLN A 109 -12.93 23.75 32.77
N GLY A 110 -12.80 24.65 33.75
CA GLY A 110 -12.40 26.03 33.51
C GLY A 110 -11.20 26.09 32.56
N LEU A 111 -11.15 27.15 31.73
CA LEU A 111 -10.21 27.42 30.64
C LEU A 111 -8.71 27.11 30.85
N SER A 112 -8.29 26.75 32.06
CA SER A 112 -6.96 26.24 32.44
C SER A 112 -6.60 24.88 31.84
N GLY A 113 -7.56 24.06 31.40
CA GLY A 113 -7.28 22.73 30.82
C GLY A 113 -6.77 22.74 29.37
N LEU A 114 -6.94 23.85 28.65
CA LEU A 114 -6.63 23.96 27.22
C LEU A 114 -5.42 24.84 26.91
N ASP A 115 -4.84 25.50 27.93
CA ASP A 115 -3.58 26.23 27.78
C ASP A 115 -2.40 25.33 28.16
N PRO A 116 -1.48 25.00 27.22
CA PRO A 116 -0.36 24.11 27.48
C PRO A 116 0.63 24.67 28.52
N ALA A 117 0.68 25.99 28.72
CA ALA A 117 1.50 26.59 29.77
C ALA A 117 0.90 26.31 31.16
N SER A 118 -0.40 26.51 31.31
CA SER A 118 -1.15 26.23 32.54
C SER A 118 -1.12 24.75 32.94
N GLY A 119 -1.19 23.82 31.97
CA GLY A 119 -1.10 22.38 32.25
C GLY A 119 0.27 21.92 32.79
N PHE A 120 1.35 22.60 32.41
CA PHE A 120 2.69 22.32 32.92
C PHE A 120 2.85 22.78 34.38
N ASP A 121 2.30 23.94 34.73
CA ASP A 121 2.32 24.45 36.10
C ASP A 121 1.53 23.55 37.07
N TYR A 122 0.38 22.99 36.63
CA TYR A 122 -0.35 21.99 37.43
C TYR A 122 0.47 20.71 37.66
N ALA A 123 1.16 20.22 36.62
CA ALA A 123 2.03 19.04 36.74
C ALA A 123 3.23 19.27 37.68
N MET A 124 3.73 20.51 37.76
CA MET A 124 4.80 20.91 38.69
C MET A 124 4.30 21.10 40.13
N LEU A 125 3.07 21.59 40.31
CA LEU A 125 2.46 21.81 41.62
C LEU A 125 1.87 20.52 42.23
N GLY A 126 1.74 19.45 41.45
CA GLY A 126 1.32 18.13 41.94
C GLY A 126 -0.12 18.07 42.44
N LEU A 127 -0.99 18.94 41.91
CA LEU A 127 -2.43 18.99 42.19
C LEU A 127 -3.22 18.32 41.07
#